data_AF-C0K4E5-F1
#
_entry.id   AF-C0K4E5-F1
#
_cell.length_a   1.000
_cell.length_b   1.000
_cell.length_c   1.000
_cell.angle_alpha   90.00
_cell.angle_beta   90.00
_cell.angle_gamma   90.00
#
_symmetry.space_group_name_H-M   'P 1'
#
loop_
_entity.id
_entity.type
_entity.pdbx_description
1 polymer ?
#
loop_
_entity_poly.entity_id
_entity_poly.type
_entity_poly.pdbx_seq_one_letter_code
_entity_poly.pdbx_strand_id
1 'polypeptide(L)'
;TVPLLMIEFYLILSAITKVAGGVFWRLLIGTLVMLIPGYMGEAGYMNATLGFAIGMLGWAFILYEIFAGEASRVAASAAPPAVQK
;
A
#
# COMPACT_ATOMS: atom_id res chain seq x y z
N THR A 1 8.97 -8.86 -5.25
CA THR A 1 9.53 -7.54 -5.61
C THR A 1 8.69 -6.39 -5.08
N VAL A 2 7.35 -6.51 -5.05
CA VAL A 2 6.45 -5.48 -4.48
C VAL A 2 6.78 -5.09 -3.03
N PRO A 3 7.07 -6.00 -2.09
CA PRO A 3 7.42 -5.61 -0.72
C PRO A 3 8.72 -4.80 -0.62
N LEU A 4 9.71 -5.12 -1.47
CA LEU A 4 10.98 -4.39 -1.52
C LEU A 4 10.76 -2.96 -2.04
N LEU A 5 9.95 -2.81 -3.09
CA LEU A 5 9.57 -1.50 -3.64
C LEU A 5 8.86 -0.63 -2.59
N MET A 6 8.01 -1.22 -1.75
CA MET A 6 7.32 -0.52 -0.67
C MET A 6 8.27 -0.09 0.45
N ILE A 7 9.27 -0.92 0.78
CA ILE A 7 10.33 -0.57 1.75
C ILE A 7 11.21 0.55 1.20
N GLU A 8 11.63 0.48 -0.06
CA GLU A 8 12.41 1.55 -0.71
C GLU A 8 11.65 2.88 -0.71
N PHE A 9 10.37 2.87 -1.08
CA PHE A 9 9.53 4.06 -1.05
C PHE A 9 9.34 4.62 0.38
N TYR A 10 9.14 3.75 1.37
CA TYR A 10 9.07 4.14 2.78
C TYR A 10 10.38 4.78 3.26
N LEU A 11 11.53 4.21 2.91
CA LEU A 11 12.84 4.77 3.28
C LEU A 11 13.05 6.16 2.68
N ILE A 12 12.70 6.36 1.40
CA ILE A 12 12.75 7.68 0.74
C ILE A 12 11.84 8.69 1.47
N LEU A 13 10.59 8.32 1.75
CA LEU A 13 9.66 9.20 2.48
C LEU A 13 10.12 9.49 3.91
N SER A 14 10.68 8.49 4.61
CA SER A 14 11.19 8.65 5.97
C SER A 14 12.37 9.61 6.09
N ALA A 15 13.13 9.79 5.00
CA ALA A 15 14.24 10.73 4.94
C ALA A 15 13.77 12.20 4.80
N ILE A 16 12.59 12.43 4.24
CA ILE A 16 12.05 13.78 3.98
C ILE A 16 10.90 14.17 4.89
N THR A 17 10.21 13.21 5.52
CA THR A 17 9.11 13.45 6.45
C THR A 17 9.04 12.38 7.52
N LYS A 18 8.49 12.71 8.70
CA LYS A 18 8.19 11.70 9.74
C LYS A 18 6.99 10.88 9.28
N VAL A 19 7.23 9.80 8.56
CA VAL A 19 6.19 8.85 8.18
C VAL A 19 5.75 8.13 9.46
N ALA A 20 4.46 8.20 9.80
CA ALA A 20 3.93 7.44 10.93
C ALA A 20 4.17 5.94 10.69
N GLY A 21 4.86 5.26 11.62
CA GLY A 21 5.19 3.83 11.47
C GLY A 21 3.97 2.92 11.24
N GLY A 22 2.76 3.39 11.57
CA GLY A 22 1.50 2.71 11.27
C GLY A 22 1.18 2.60 9.77
N VAL A 23 1.65 3.54 8.94
CA VAL A 23 1.45 3.51 7.48
C VAL A 23 2.18 2.32 6.86
N PHE A 24 3.41 2.03 7.31
CA PHE A 24 4.17 0.88 6.83
C PHE A 24 3.42 -0.43 7.05
N TRP A 25 2.90 -0.64 8.25
CA TRP A 25 2.16 -1.87 8.59
C TRP A 25 0.84 -2.00 7.85
N ARG A 26 0.11 -0.90 7.64
CA ARG A 26 -1.11 -0.88 6.82
C ARG A 26 -0.81 -1.29 5.38
N LEU A 27 0.23 -0.72 4.78
CA LEU A 27 0.66 -1.05 3.42
C LEU A 27 1.19 -2.49 3.29
N LEU A 28 1.92 -2.97 4.30
CA LEU A 28 2.40 -4.35 4.37
C LEU A 28 1.23 -5.34 4.44
N ILE A 29 0.24 -5.09 5.29
CA ILE A 29 -0.95 -5.94 5.39
C ILE A 29 -1.74 -5.92 4.08
N GLY A 30 -1.93 -4.73 3.49
CA GLY A 30 -2.60 -4.59 2.19
C GLY A 30 -1.93 -5.41 1.09
N THR A 31 -0.59 -5.39 1.02
CA THR A 31 0.15 -6.18 0.02
C THR A 31 0.10 -7.69 0.27
N LEU A 32 0.09 -8.14 1.53
CA LEU A 32 -0.12 -9.56 1.85
C LEU A 32 -1.51 -10.03 1.45
N VAL A 33 -2.55 -9.24 1.76
CA VAL A 33 -3.95 -9.52 1.36
C VAL A 33 -4.11 -9.47 -0.16
N MET A 34 -3.32 -8.65 -0.86
CA MET A 34 -3.33 -8.60 -2.31
C MET A 34 -2.71 -9.86 -2.95
N LEU A 35 -1.57 -10.32 -2.42
CA LEU A 35 -0.74 -11.34 -3.08
C LEU A 35 -1.08 -12.78 -2.66
N ILE A 36 -1.39 -13.02 -1.39
CA ILE A 36 -1.63 -14.39 -0.88
C ILE A 36 -2.85 -15.03 -1.57
N PRO A 37 -4.02 -14.37 -1.66
CA PRO A 37 -5.21 -14.96 -2.29
C PRO A 37 -5.07 -15.07 -3.81
N GLY A 38 -4.38 -14.12 -4.45
CA GLY A 38 -4.05 -14.19 -5.87
C GLY A 38 -3.18 -15.42 -6.17
N TYR A 39 -2.11 -15.61 -5.40
CA TYR A 39 -1.26 -16.80 -5.51
C TYR A 39 -2.01 -18.10 -5.22
N MET A 40 -2.84 -18.14 -4.19
CA MET A 40 -3.67 -19.31 -3.88
C MET A 40 -4.70 -19.62 -4.99
N GLY A 41 -5.22 -18.60 -5.67
CA GLY A 41 -6.07 -18.75 -6.85
C GLY A 41 -5.33 -19.34 -8.05
N GLU A 42 -4.10 -18.89 -8.30
CA GLU A 42 -3.24 -19.41 -9.38
C GLU A 42 -2.71 -20.82 -9.10
N ALA A 43 -2.42 -21.13 -7.84
CA ALA A 43 -1.95 -22.45 -7.41
C ALA A 43 -3.06 -23.50 -7.29
N GLY A 44 -4.32 -23.13 -7.56
CA GLY A 44 -5.47 -24.05 -7.52
C GLY A 44 -5.96 -24.39 -6.11
N TYR A 45 -5.44 -23.71 -5.07
CA TYR A 45 -5.91 -23.89 -3.69
C TYR A 45 -7.21 -23.13 -3.40
N MET A 46 -7.59 -22.15 -4.24
CA MET A 46 -8.91 -21.51 -4.20
C MET A 46 -9.45 -21.21 -5.60
N ASN A 47 -10.74 -20.83 -5.66
CA ASN A 47 -11.35 -20.35 -6.90
C ASN A 47 -10.63 -19.09 -7.40
N ALA A 48 -10.10 -19.12 -8.62
CA ALA A 48 -9.31 -18.03 -9.19
C ALA A 48 -10.06 -16.69 -9.22
N THR A 49 -11.37 -16.68 -9.49
CA THR A 49 -12.19 -15.47 -9.50
C THR A 49 -12.34 -14.88 -8.09
N LEU A 50 -12.44 -15.74 -7.08
CA LEU A 50 -12.48 -15.30 -5.68
C LEU A 50 -11.13 -14.73 -5.24
N GLY A 51 -10.03 -15.41 -5.57
CA GLY A 51 -8.67 -14.93 -5.30
C GLY A 51 -8.39 -13.58 -5.96
N PHE A 52 -8.86 -13.40 -7.20
CA PHE A 52 -8.79 -12.12 -7.91
C PHE A 52 -9.59 -11.01 -7.22
N ALA A 53 -10.84 -11.28 -6.81
CA ALA A 53 -11.67 -10.29 -6.12
C ALA A 53 -11.05 -9.83 -4.79
N ILE A 54 -10.50 -10.76 -4.00
CA ILE A 54 -9.81 -10.43 -2.74
C ILE A 54 -8.51 -9.65 -3.03
N GLY A 55 -7.76 -10.04 -4.06
CA GLY A 55 -6.58 -9.32 -4.51
C GLY A 55 -6.90 -7.85 -4.86
N MET A 56 -7.98 -7.63 -5.61
CA MET A 56 -8.46 -6.30 -5.97
C MET A 56 -8.90 -5.46 -4.77
N LEU A 57 -9.48 -6.09 -3.73
CA LEU A 57 -9.80 -5.41 -2.47
C LEU A 57 -8.54 -4.97 -1.71
N GLY A 58 -7.52 -5.83 -1.64
CA GLY A 58 -6.22 -5.49 -1.04
C GLY A 58 -5.54 -4.33 -1.78
N TRP A 59 -5.63 -4.32 -3.11
CA TRP A 59 -5.13 -3.21 -3.94
C TRP A 59 -5.90 -1.90 -3.72
N ALA A 60 -7.24 -1.94 -3.72
CA ALA A 60 -8.06 -0.77 -3.45
C ALA A 60 -7.80 -0.18 -2.05
N PHE A 61 -7.56 -1.04 -1.06
CA PHE A 61 -7.17 -0.62 0.29
C PHE A 61 -5.82 0.11 0.31
N ILE A 62 -4.81 -0.39 -0.43
CA ILE A 62 -3.52 0.31 -0.56
C ILE A 62 -3.71 1.69 -1.18
N LEU A 63 -4.49 1.81 -2.25
CA LEU A 63 -4.77 3.10 -2.90
C LEU A 63 -5.48 4.07 -1.95
N TYR A 64 -6.47 3.59 -1.22
CA TYR A 64 -7.16 4.39 -0.21
C TYR A 64 -6.18 4.92 0.84
N GLU A 65 -5.27 4.08 1.33
CA GLU A 65 -4.37 4.49 2.41
C GLU A 65 -3.23 5.42 1.96
N ILE A 66 -2.87 5.37 0.67
CA ILE A 66 -1.92 6.30 0.05
C ILE A 66 -2.57 7.67 -0.21
N PHE A 67 -3.78 7.71 -0.78
CA PHE A 67 -4.40 8.96 -1.25
C PHE A 67 -5.35 9.61 -0.24
N ALA A 68 -6.02 8.84 0.61
CA ALA A 68 -7.00 9.32 1.59
C ALA A 68 -6.60 9.00 3.04
N GLY A 69 -5.61 8.13 3.25
CA GLY A 69 -5.10 7.76 4.56
C GLY A 69 -4.15 8.79 5.19
N GLU A 70 -3.61 8.45 6.37
CA GLU A 70 -2.66 9.30 7.12
C GLU A 70 -1.43 9.71 6.30
N ALA A 71 -1.01 8.87 5.34
CA ALA A 71 0.11 9.17 4.45
C ALA A 71 -0.14 10.42 3.59
N SER A 72 -1.37 10.58 3.05
CA SER A 72 -1.73 11.73 2.23
C SER A 72 -1.87 13.00 3.07
N ARG A 73 -2.39 12.90 4.30
CA ARG A 73 -2.48 14.03 5.24
C ARG A 73 -1.10 14.54 5.67
N VAL A 74 -0.15 13.64 5.91
CA VAL A 74 1.24 14.01 6.24
C VAL A 74 1.95 14.60 5.03
N ALA A 75 1.78 14.02 3.83
CA ALA A 75 2.32 14.57 2.60
C ALA A 75 1.77 15.98 2.31
N ALA A 76 0.45 16.20 2.44
CA ALA A 76 -0.18 17.49 2.24
C ALA A 76 0.30 18.55 3.25
N SER A 77 0.56 18.15 4.50
CA SER A 77 1.03 19.05 5.56
C SER A 77 2.52 19.39 5.47
N ALA A 78 3.33 18.54 4.84
CA ALA A 78 4.78 18.69 4.70
C ALA A 78 5.23 19.12 3.27
N ALA A 79 4.30 19.25 2.32
CA ALA A 79 4.63 19.62 0.94
C ALA A 79 5.07 21.09 0.83
N PRO A 80 6.16 21.38 0.10
CA PRO A 80 6.54 22.75 -0.27
C PRO A 80 5.40 23.44 -1.04
N PRO A 81 5.29 24.78 -0.98
CA PRO A 81 4.21 25.54 -1.65
C PRO A 81 4.07 25.26 -3.16
N ALA A 82 5.11 24.76 -3.81
CA ALA A 82 5.13 24.43 -5.23
C ALA A 82 4.26 23.21 -5.62
N VAL A 83 3.87 22.36 -4.68
CA VAL A 83 3.22 21.06 -4.96
C VAL A 83 1.79 20.97 -4.38
N GLN A 84 1.26 22.04 -3.77
CA GLN A 84 -0.09 22.09 -3.17
C GLN A 84 -1.20 22.51 -4.17
N LYS A 85 -1.31 21.87 -5.34
CA LYS A 85 -2.43 22.13 -6.28
C LYS A 85 -3.49 21.05 -6.28
#